data_AF-A0A0L8I705-F1
#
_entry.id   AF-A0A0L8I705-F1
#
_cell.length_a   1.000
_cell.length_b   1.000
_cell.length_c   1.000
_cell.angle_alpha   90.00
_cell.angle_beta   90.00
_cell.angle_gamma   90.00
#
_symmetry.space_group_name_H-M   'P 1'
#
loop_
_entity.id
_entity.type
_entity.pdbx_description
1 polymer ?
#
loop_
_entity_poly.entity_id
_entity_poly.type
_entity_poly.pdbx_seq_one_letter_code
_entity_poly.pdbx_strand_id
1 'polypeptide(L)'
;MMSHTFDEEFELSLKNVNQRFICPICLALMSKPMQTKCGHRFCKKCIFGVIAGRDRVKCPVDNNFFWVQSDVSSDIHLFTI
;
A
#
# COMPACT_ATOMS: atom_id res chain seq x y z
N MET A 1 8.07 34.25 -18.10
CA MET A 1 7.88 32.81 -18.36
C MET A 1 8.45 32.03 -17.18
N MET A 2 7.67 31.83 -16.11
CA MET A 2 8.02 31.02 -14.93
C MET A 2 6.73 30.51 -14.27
N SER A 3 5.92 29.76 -15.01
CA SER A 3 4.66 29.19 -14.51
C SER A 3 4.52 27.70 -14.79
N HIS A 4 5.09 27.20 -15.89
CA HIS A 4 4.98 25.78 -16.26
C HIS A 4 5.64 24.81 -15.26
N THR A 5 6.71 25.21 -14.57
CA THR A 5 7.43 24.30 -13.65
C THR A 5 6.75 24.11 -12.30
N PHE A 6 6.04 25.12 -11.80
CA PHE A 6 5.39 25.07 -10.48
C PHE A 6 4.13 24.21 -10.51
N ASP A 7 3.33 24.35 -11.57
CA ASP A 7 2.13 23.53 -11.76
C ASP A 7 2.49 22.06 -11.99
N GLU A 8 3.57 21.76 -12.71
CA GLU A 8 4.06 20.39 -12.95
C GLU A 8 4.61 19.72 -11.69
N GLU A 9 5.37 20.42 -10.85
CA GLU A 9 5.87 19.89 -9.57
C GLU A 9 4.74 19.59 -8.58
N PHE A 10 3.74 20.47 -8.51
CA PHE A 10 2.58 20.30 -7.64
C PHE A 10 1.74 19.08 -8.06
N GLU A 11 1.47 18.92 -9.36
CA GLU A 11 0.74 17.77 -9.91
C GLU A 11 1.51 16.46 -9.71
N LEU A 12 2.85 16.47 -9.81
CA LEU A 12 3.67 15.30 -9.53
C LEU A 12 3.62 14.92 -8.05
N SER A 13 3.65 15.91 -7.15
CA SER A 13 3.48 15.69 -5.72
C SER A 13 2.13 15.07 -5.39
N LEU A 14 1.04 15.60 -5.96
CA LEU A 14 -0.30 15.05 -5.80
C LEU A 14 -0.40 13.61 -6.33
N LYS A 15 0.19 13.32 -7.50
CA LYS A 15 0.26 11.95 -8.05
C LYS A 15 1.02 11.00 -7.11
N ASN A 16 2.15 11.43 -6.56
CA ASN A 16 2.94 10.61 -5.63
C ASN A 16 2.20 10.35 -4.32
N VAL A 17 1.49 11.36 -3.79
CA VAL A 17 0.61 11.21 -2.63
C VAL A 17 -0.49 10.19 -2.94
N ASN A 18 -1.14 10.30 -4.10
CA ASN A 18 -2.18 9.38 -4.53
C ASN A 18 -1.66 7.94 -4.66
N GLN A 19 -0.47 7.74 -5.23
CA GLN A 19 0.12 6.41 -5.40
C GLN A 19 0.33 5.67 -4.07
N ARG A 20 0.62 6.38 -2.97
CA ARG A 20 0.74 5.77 -1.63
C ARG A 20 -0.56 5.15 -1.11
N PHE A 21 -1.70 5.56 -1.67
CA PHE A 21 -3.01 5.02 -1.32
C PHE A 21 -3.52 3.97 -2.31
N ILE A 22 -2.78 3.68 -3.38
CA ILE A 22 -3.15 2.66 -4.37
C ILE A 22 -2.60 1.30 -3.96
N CYS A 23 -3.46 0.28 -3.99
CA CYS A 23 -3.04 -1.09 -3.73
C CYS A 23 -2.19 -1.61 -4.89
N PRO A 24 -0.98 -2.13 -4.65
CA PRO A 24 -0.14 -2.66 -5.73
C PRO A 24 -0.64 -3.99 -6.33
N ILE A 25 -1.66 -4.62 -5.73
CA ILE A 25 -2.26 -5.87 -6.26
C ILE A 25 -3.41 -5.56 -7.22
N CYS A 26 -4.38 -4.74 -6.81
CA CYS A 26 -5.56 -4.44 -7.62
C CYS A 26 -5.51 -3.10 -8.35
N LEU A 27 -4.44 -2.32 -8.17
CA LEU A 27 -4.20 -1.03 -8.80
C LEU A 27 -5.33 0.00 -8.59
N ALA A 28 -6.04 -0.12 -7.47
CA ALA A 28 -7.13 0.76 -7.06
C ALA A 28 -6.90 1.32 -5.65
N LEU A 29 -7.64 2.37 -5.29
CA LEU A 29 -7.61 2.95 -3.94
C LEU A 29 -7.84 1.87 -2.87
N MET A 30 -6.97 1.87 -1.85
CA MET A 30 -7.00 0.84 -0.82
C MET A 30 -8.27 0.90 0.04
N SER A 31 -9.00 -0.22 0.09
CA SER A 31 -10.12 -0.41 1.02
C SER A 31 -9.71 -1.37 2.13
N LYS A 32 -9.92 -0.94 3.39
CA LYS A 32 -9.49 -1.68 4.60
C LYS A 32 -8.01 -2.11 4.48
N PRO A 33 -7.10 -1.12 4.41
CA PRO A 33 -5.68 -1.34 4.22
C PRO A 33 -5.10 -2.20 5.35
N MET A 34 -4.31 -3.20 4.94
CA MET A 34 -3.53 -4.05 5.82
C MET A 34 -2.05 -3.78 5.56
N GLN A 35 -1.27 -3.60 6.61
CA GLN A 35 0.17 -3.39 6.52
C GLN A 35 0.90 -4.67 6.91
N THR A 36 1.91 -5.01 6.11
CA THR A 36 2.86 -6.09 6.43
C THR A 36 4.04 -5.53 7.23
N LYS A 37 4.77 -6.36 7.99
CA LYS A 37 5.96 -5.90 8.74
C LYS A 37 7.04 -5.21 7.88
N CYS A 38 7.11 -5.52 6.59
CA CYS A 38 8.06 -4.84 5.68
C CYS A 38 7.58 -3.44 5.26
N GLY A 39 6.42 -3.00 5.76
CA GLY A 39 5.90 -1.65 5.57
C GLY A 39 4.91 -1.52 4.41
N HIS A 40 4.84 -2.49 3.50
CA HIS A 40 3.95 -2.46 2.34
C HIS A 40 2.48 -2.68 2.74
N ARG A 41 1.59 -1.92 2.08
CA ARG A 41 0.15 -1.88 2.36
C ARG A 41 -0.67 -2.42 1.19
N PHE A 42 -1.76 -3.12 1.51
CA PHE A 42 -2.65 -3.75 0.54
C PHE A 42 -4.10 -3.68 1.01
N CYS A 43 -5.08 -3.80 0.09
CA CYS A 43 -6.46 -4.05 0.50
C CYS A 43 -6.54 -5.35 1.30
N LYS A 44 -7.39 -5.40 2.34
CA LYS A 44 -7.67 -6.62 3.10
C LYS A 44 -7.98 -7.79 2.18
N LYS A 45 -8.94 -7.64 1.26
CA LYS A 45 -9.31 -8.72 0.32
C LYS A 45 -8.12 -9.20 -0.52
N CYS A 46 -7.25 -8.29 -0.97
CA CYS A 46 -6.12 -8.64 -1.82
C CYS A 46 -5.04 -9.42 -1.06
N ILE A 47 -4.62 -8.96 0.12
CA ILE A 47 -3.58 -9.66 0.88
C ILE A 47 -4.07 -11.02 1.39
N PHE A 48 -5.34 -11.12 1.82
CA PHE A 48 -5.91 -12.40 2.22
C PHE A 48 -6.05 -13.38 1.04
N GLY A 49 -6.23 -12.87 -0.19
CA GLY A 49 -6.14 -13.67 -1.41
C GLY A 49 -4.74 -14.23 -1.66
N VAL A 50 -3.69 -13.46 -1.40
CA VAL A 50 -2.29 -13.94 -1.49
C VAL A 50 -1.99 -14.99 -0.42
N ILE A 51 -2.46 -14.75 0.81
CA ILE A 51 -2.30 -15.66 1.95
C ILE A 51 -2.91 -17.02 1.63
N ALA A 52 -4.15 -17.07 1.13
CA ALA A 52 -4.86 -18.29 0.73
C ALA A 52 -4.75 -19.45 1.74
N GLY A 53 -4.88 -19.14 3.04
CA GLY A 53 -4.82 -20.14 4.13
C GLY A 53 -3.42 -20.59 4.54
N ARG A 54 -2.35 -19.98 4.01
CA ARG A 54 -0.96 -20.28 4.41
C ARG A 54 -0.55 -19.46 5.63
N ASP A 55 0.33 -20.00 6.47
CA ASP A 55 0.84 -19.27 7.65
C ASP A 55 1.99 -18.31 7.33
N ARG A 56 2.67 -18.52 6.19
CA ARG A 56 3.82 -17.73 5.76
C ARG A 56 3.78 -17.53 4.25
N VAL A 57 3.93 -16.29 3.80
CA VAL A 57 3.98 -15.93 2.37
C VAL A 57 5.02 -14.84 2.11
N LYS A 58 5.35 -14.63 0.83
CA LYS A 58 6.21 -13.52 0.41
C LYS A 58 5.37 -12.28 0.10
N CYS A 59 5.88 -11.12 0.49
CA CYS A 59 5.33 -9.84 0.10
C CYS A 59 5.37 -9.68 -1.43
N PRO A 60 4.25 -9.30 -2.08
CA PRO A 60 4.20 -9.07 -3.52
C PRO A 60 5.09 -7.94 -4.05
N VAL A 61 5.62 -7.07 -3.19
CA VAL A 61 6.40 -5.88 -3.61
C VAL A 61 7.91 -6.12 -3.51
N ASP A 62 8.38 -6.64 -2.37
CA ASP A 62 9.81 -6.76 -2.05
C ASP A 62 10.27 -8.21 -1.83
N ASN A 63 9.37 -9.18 -2.00
CA ASN A 63 9.66 -10.62 -1.86
C ASN A 63 10.08 -11.06 -0.44
N ASN A 64 9.97 -10.18 0.57
CA ASN A 64 10.29 -10.51 1.96
C ASN A 64 9.22 -11.43 2.57
N PHE A 65 9.65 -12.42 3.35
CA PHE A 65 8.73 -13.31 4.04
C PHE A 65 8.11 -12.66 5.27
N PHE A 66 6.82 -12.88 5.46
CA PHE A 66 6.10 -12.49 6.66
C PHE A 66 5.16 -13.61 7.14
N TRP A 67 4.90 -13.62 8.44
CA TRP A 67 3.99 -14.54 9.12
C TRP A 67 2.60 -13.93 9.23
N VAL A 68 1.56 -14.65 8.81
CA VAL A 68 0.23 -14.08 8.63
C VAL A 68 -0.39 -13.58 9.93
N GLN A 69 -0.21 -14.31 11.02
CA GLN A 69 -0.85 -13.99 12.30
C GLN A 69 -0.13 -12.87 13.08
N SER A 70 1.19 -12.74 12.92
CA SER A 70 2.00 -11.77 13.67
C SER A 70 2.40 -10.53 12.88
N ASP A 71 2.53 -10.65 11.56
CA ASP A 71 3.20 -9.64 10.72
C ASP A 71 2.21 -8.90 9.80
N VAL A 72 0.91 -9.16 9.92
CA VAL A 72 -0.15 -8.49 9.13
C VAL A 72 -1.13 -7.80 10.07
N SER A 73 -1.19 -6.47 10.02
CA SER A 73 -2.05 -5.65 10.88
C SER A 73 -2.96 -4.73 10.07
N SER A 74 -4.10 -4.34 10.64
CA SER A 74 -4.91 -3.26 10.05
C SER A 74 -4.15 -1.96 10.18
N ASP A 75 -4.07 -1.18 9.11
CA ASP A 75 -3.38 0.09 9.15
C ASP A 75 -4.28 1.17 9.79
N ILE A 76 -3.98 1.50 11.06
CA ILE A 76 -4.73 2.49 11.85
C ILE A 76 -4.30 3.93 11.52
N HIS A 77 -3.18 4.12 10.80
CA HIS A 77 -2.62 5.46 10.54
C HIS A 77 -3.23 6.16 9.31
N LEU A 78 -4.27 5.61 8.70
CA LEU A 78 -4.96 6.24 7.57
C LEU A 78 -6.05 7.24 7.98
N PHE A 79 -6.19 7.54 9.27
CA PHE A 79 -7.15 8.50 9.81
C PHE A 79 -6.53 9.68 10.59
N THR A 80 -5.20 9.85 10.57
CA THR A 80 -4.52 10.92 11.33
C THR A 80 -4.03 12.07 10.44
N ILE A 81 -4.76 12.37 9.36
CA ILE A 81 -4.58 13.60 8.56
C ILE A 81 -5.77 14.53 8.81
#